data_AF-A0A9E5WQE7-F1
#
_entry.id   AF-A0A9E5WQE7-F1
#
_cell.length_a   1.000
_cell.length_b   1.000
_cell.length_c   1.000
_cell.angle_alpha   90.00
_cell.angle_beta   90.00
_cell.angle_gamma   90.00
#
_symmetry.space_group_name_H-M   'P 1'
#
loop_
_entity.id
_entity.type
_entity.pdbx_description
1 polymer ?
#
loop_
_entity_poly.entity_id
_entity_poly.type
_entity_poly.pdbx_seq_one_letter_code
_entity_poly.pdbx_strand_id
1 'polypeptide(L)'
;MVEPNGVTIRYCRGRPLGLLLATIRREPPLPDASEETMLREIPVGTHATVTAFASGTLYLRVNDFWSELADNSGGLEITIRLAGPQTSRTRSQP
;
A
#
# COMPACT_ATOMS: atom_id res chain seq x y z
N MET A 1 -2.60 2.64 26.92
CA MET A 1 -3.16 1.77 27.97
C MET A 1 -3.72 0.54 27.29
N VAL A 2 -3.20 -0.65 27.59
CA VAL A 2 -3.67 -1.93 27.02
C VAL A 2 -4.44 -2.65 28.13
N GLU A 3 -5.65 -3.11 27.83
CA GLU A 3 -6.49 -3.85 28.78
C GLU A 3 -6.30 -5.37 28.62
N PRO A 4 -6.62 -6.18 29.65
CA PRO A 4 -6.25 -7.59 29.71
C PRO A 4 -6.95 -8.51 28.69
N ASN A 5 -7.86 -7.99 27.85
CA ASN A 5 -8.81 -8.78 27.04
C ASN A 5 -8.57 -8.76 25.52
N GLY A 6 -7.50 -8.16 25.01
CA GLY A 6 -7.20 -8.22 23.58
C GLY A 6 -6.49 -6.98 23.07
N VAL A 7 -5.63 -7.19 22.07
CA VAL A 7 -4.96 -6.11 21.35
C VAL A 7 -6.02 -5.23 20.69
N THR A 8 -6.12 -3.97 21.11
CA THR A 8 -6.90 -2.95 20.38
C THR A 8 -6.25 -2.74 19.02
N ILE A 9 -6.73 -3.44 18.00
CA ILE A 9 -6.32 -3.19 16.62
C ILE A 9 -6.95 -1.85 16.23
N ARG A 10 -6.12 -0.81 16.12
CA ARG A 10 -6.55 0.52 15.70
C ARG A 10 -6.62 0.58 14.17
N TYR A 11 -7.61 1.27 13.64
CA TYR A 11 -7.84 1.38 12.20
C TYR A 11 -7.95 2.85 11.75
N CYS A 12 -7.33 3.19 10.63
CA CYS A 12 -7.51 4.45 9.91
C CYS A 12 -8.05 4.16 8.50
N ARG A 13 -9.15 4.81 8.11
CA ARG A 13 -9.87 4.58 6.84
C ARG A 13 -10.19 3.10 6.55
N GLY A 14 -10.58 2.36 7.59
CA GLY A 14 -10.92 0.94 7.49
C GLY A 14 -9.72 -0.02 7.37
N ARG A 15 -8.48 0.46 7.52
CA ARG A 15 -7.25 -0.35 7.46
C ARG A 15 -6.47 -0.26 8.76
N PRO A 16 -5.77 -1.32 9.21
CA PRO A 16 -4.96 -1.28 10.43
C PRO A 16 -3.95 -0.13 10.41
N LEU A 17 -3.71 0.49 11.57
CA LEU A 17 -2.54 1.36 11.75
C LEU A 17 -1.26 0.55 11.58
N GLY A 18 -0.22 1.18 11.06
CA GLY A 18 1.06 0.53 10.79
C GLY A 18 1.10 -0.29 9.49
N LEU A 19 -0.03 -0.46 8.79
CA LEU A 19 -0.05 -1.20 7.52
C LEU A 19 0.74 -0.43 6.45
N LEU A 20 1.71 -1.06 5.80
CA LEU A 20 2.37 -0.49 4.63
C LEU A 20 1.38 -0.43 3.46
N LEU A 21 1.21 0.75 2.90
CA LEU A 21 0.37 1.05 1.74
C LEU A 21 1.23 1.54 0.59
N ALA A 22 0.81 1.23 -0.62
CA ALA A 22 1.42 1.72 -1.85
C ALA A 22 0.40 2.45 -2.72
N THR A 23 0.87 3.33 -3.59
CA THR A 23 0.08 3.90 -4.69
C THR A 23 0.99 4.28 -5.84
N ILE A 24 0.45 4.31 -7.06
CA ILE A 24 1.20 4.72 -8.26
C ILE A 24 0.63 6.06 -8.72
N ARG A 25 1.46 7.10 -8.69
CA ARG A 25 1.16 8.37 -9.35
C ARG A 25 1.49 8.20 -10.83
N ARG A 26 0.50 8.34 -11.69
CA ARG A 26 0.64 8.11 -13.13
C ARG A 26 1.48 9.22 -13.76
N GLU A 27 2.28 8.85 -14.77
CA GLU A 27 3.02 9.79 -15.61
C GLU A 27 2.92 9.32 -17.09
N PRO A 28 2.31 10.12 -18.00
CA PRO A 28 1.69 11.43 -17.77
C PRO A 28 0.39 11.35 -16.96
N PRO A 29 -0.03 12.45 -16.31
CA PRO A 29 -1.29 12.50 -15.58
C PRO A 29 -2.48 12.37 -16.52
N LEU A 30 -3.60 11.86 -15.99
CA LEU A 30 -4.85 11.79 -16.76
C LEU A 30 -5.38 13.21 -17.07
N PRO A 31 -6.05 13.41 -18.21
CA PRO A 31 -6.63 14.72 -18.57
C PRO A 31 -7.59 15.27 -17.52
N ASP A 32 -8.33 14.37 -16.85
CA ASP A 32 -9.26 14.66 -15.76
C ASP A 32 -8.64 14.25 -14.41
N ALA A 33 -7.62 14.99 -13.98
CA ALA A 33 -6.81 14.73 -12.77
C ALA A 33 -7.60 14.69 -11.44
N SER A 34 -8.92 14.92 -11.46
CA SER A 34 -9.81 14.71 -10.31
C SER A 34 -9.82 13.25 -9.83
N GLU A 35 -9.62 12.27 -10.72
CA GLU A 35 -9.46 10.86 -10.32
C GLU A 35 -8.10 10.55 -9.65
N GLU A 36 -7.06 11.37 -9.87
CA GLU A 36 -5.76 11.20 -9.20
C GLU A 36 -5.79 11.65 -7.74
N THR A 37 -6.79 12.44 -7.35
CA THR A 37 -6.95 12.93 -5.95
C THR A 37 -7.31 11.79 -4.99
N MET A 38 -7.87 10.69 -5.50
CA MET A 38 -8.08 9.43 -4.76
C MET A 38 -7.07 8.39 -5.25
N LEU A 39 -5.78 8.65 -5.01
CA LEU A 39 -4.69 7.69 -5.23
C LEU A 39 -5.11 6.29 -4.75
N ARG A 40 -5.27 5.35 -5.69
CA ARG A 40 -5.72 3.99 -5.40
C ARG A 40 -4.73 3.29 -4.45
N GLU A 41 -5.10 3.17 -3.18
CA GLU A 41 -4.24 2.58 -2.16
C GLU A 41 -4.21 1.05 -2.25
N ILE A 42 -3.01 0.53 -2.48
CA ILE A 42 -2.70 -0.89 -2.56
C ILE A 42 -2.18 -1.33 -1.18
N PRO A 43 -2.87 -2.25 -0.48
CA PRO A 43 -2.33 -2.80 0.77
C PRO A 43 -1.11 -3.68 0.46
N VAL A 44 0.04 -3.37 1.06
CA VAL A 44 1.28 -4.15 0.91
C VAL A 44 1.49 -5.09 2.10
N GLY A 45 1.32 -4.58 3.32
CA GLY A 45 1.64 -5.36 4.52
C GLY A 45 3.13 -5.73 4.57
N THR A 46 3.45 -6.98 4.92
CA THR A 46 4.85 -7.46 5.00
C THR A 46 5.43 -7.87 3.65
N HIS A 47 4.60 -8.32 2.70
CA HIS A 47 5.00 -8.69 1.35
C HIS A 47 3.80 -8.64 0.40
N ALA A 48 4.00 -8.06 -0.79
CA ALA A 48 3.03 -8.09 -1.87
C ALA A 48 3.70 -8.15 -3.24
N THR A 49 3.06 -8.83 -4.19
CA THR A 49 3.35 -8.69 -5.62
C THR A 49 2.30 -7.75 -6.21
N VAL A 50 2.75 -6.65 -6.81
CA VAL A 50 1.87 -5.62 -7.36
C VAL A 50 2.09 -5.53 -8.86
N THR A 51 1.03 -5.71 -9.63
CA THR A 51 1.02 -5.37 -11.05
C THR A 51 0.80 -3.87 -11.19
N ALA A 52 1.75 -3.16 -11.79
CA ALA A 52 1.61 -1.74 -12.07
C ALA A 52 0.45 -1.52 -13.05
N PHE A 53 -0.57 -0.77 -12.63
CA PHE A 53 -1.73 -0.45 -13.48
C PHE A 53 -1.45 0.70 -14.47
N ALA A 54 -0.34 1.40 -14.28
CA ALA A 54 0.11 2.51 -15.11
C ALA A 54 1.62 2.72 -14.94
N SER A 55 2.25 3.38 -15.91
CA SER A 55 3.59 3.93 -15.77
C SER A 55 3.56 5.13 -14.83
N GLY A 56 4.61 5.29 -14.02
CA GLY A 56 4.78 6.43 -13.13
C GLY A 56 5.53 6.09 -11.85
N THR A 57 5.33 6.90 -10.82
CA THR A 57 6.07 6.83 -9.56
C THR A 57 5.31 6.04 -8.50
N LEU A 58 5.96 5.01 -7.93
CA LEU A 58 5.45 4.24 -6.80
C LEU A 58 5.74 4.98 -5.49
N TYR A 59 4.70 5.36 -4.77
CA TYR A 59 4.77 5.93 -3.43
C TYR A 59 4.43 4.86 -2.39
N LEU A 60 5.14 4.89 -1.27
CA LEU A 60 4.95 4.01 -0.12
C LEU A 60 4.67 4.86 1.12
N ARG A 61 3.67 4.50 1.90
CA ARG A 61 3.38 5.13 3.19
C ARG A 61 2.97 4.12 4.23
N VAL A 62 3.31 4.37 5.48
CA VAL A 62 2.70 3.67 6.61
C VAL A 62 1.30 4.24 6.82
N ASN A 63 0.31 3.38 7.02
CA ASN A 63 -1.03 3.82 7.35
C ASN A 63 -1.06 4.36 8.77
N ASP A 64 -1.28 5.66 8.91
CA ASP A 64 -1.39 6.30 10.21
C ASP A 64 -2.40 7.45 10.21
N PHE A 65 -2.75 7.97 11.39
CA PHE A 65 -3.53 9.18 11.55
C PHE A 65 -2.67 10.43 11.37
N TRP A 66 -3.22 11.44 10.69
CA TRP A 66 -2.54 12.72 10.46
C TRP A 66 -2.14 13.44 11.76
N SER A 67 -2.87 13.18 12.85
CA SER A 67 -2.65 13.75 14.18
C SER A 67 -1.61 13.01 15.03
N GLU A 68 -1.08 11.87 14.58
CA GLU A 68 -0.18 11.00 15.39
C GLU A 68 1.21 10.82 14.76
N LEU A 69 1.48 11.46 13.62
CA LEU A 69 2.78 11.40 12.92
C LEU A 69 3.98 11.79 13.79
N ALA A 70 3.78 12.64 14.80
CA ALA A 70 4.82 13.10 15.70
C ALA A 70 5.29 12.03 16.72
N ASP A 71 4.51 10.97 16.92
CA ASP A 71 4.82 9.89 17.88
C ASP A 71 5.28 8.59 17.17
N ASN A 72 5.36 8.61 15.84
CA ASN A 72 5.97 7.52 15.08
C ASN A 72 7.50 7.62 15.18
N SER A 73 8.10 6.63 15.83
CA SER A 73 9.55 6.43 15.86
C SER A 73 9.94 5.15 15.13
N GLY A 74 11.16 5.13 14.57
CA GLY A 74 11.68 4.00 13.80
C GLY A 74 11.59 4.20 12.29
N GLY A 75 11.87 3.12 11.54
CA GLY A 75 11.85 3.12 10.08
C GLY A 75 11.56 1.73 9.53
N LEU A 76 11.07 1.66 8.31
CA LEU A 76 10.87 0.40 7.59
C LEU A 76 11.98 0.21 6.57
N GLU A 77 12.64 -0.94 6.61
CA GLU A 77 13.50 -1.39 5.52
C GLU A 77 12.62 -2.04 4.45
N ILE A 78 12.68 -1.51 3.22
CA ILE A 78 11.85 -1.98 2.11
C ILE A 78 12.76 -2.44 0.98
N THR A 79 12.61 -3.71 0.58
CA THR A 79 13.25 -4.25 -0.62
C THR A 79 12.23 -4.33 -1.75
N ILE A 80 12.51 -3.63 -2.86
CA ILE A 80 11.68 -3.67 -4.07
C ILE A 80 12.44 -4.47 -5.13
N ARG A 81 11.73 -5.41 -5.77
CA ARG A 81 12.26 -6.20 -6.88
C ARG A 81 11.25 -6.21 -8.00
N LEU A 82 11.73 -6.07 -9.24
CA LEU A 82 10.89 -6.34 -10.40
C LEU A 82 10.51 -7.82 -10.36
N ALA A 83 9.21 -8.10 -10.38
CA ALA A 83 8.74 -9.45 -10.59
C ALA A 83 9.20 -9.87 -12.00
N GLY A 84 9.95 -10.97 -12.09
CA GLY A 84 10.29 -11.55 -13.39
C GLY A 84 9.02 -11.85 -14.20
N PRO A 85 9.15 -12.07 -15.52
CA PRO A 85 8.00 -12.38 -16.37
C PRO A 85 7.18 -13.50 -15.75
N GLN A 86 5.93 -13.18 -15.39
CA GLN A 86 4.99 -14.17 -14.89
C GLN A 86 4.65 -15.05 -16.08
N THR A 87 5.19 -16.27 -16.12
CA THR A 87 4.72 -17.25 -17.12
C THR A 87 3.27 -17.58 -16.74
N SER A 88 2.33 -17.08 -17.52
CA SER A 88 0.92 -17.42 -17.37
C SER A 88 0.78 -18.92 -17.59
N ARG A 89 0.81 -19.72 -16.51
CA ARG A 89 0.32 -21.09 -16.58
C ARG A 89 -1.18 -21.01 -16.68
N THR A 90 -1.68 -20.95 -17.91
CA THR A 90 -3.06 -21.30 -18.23
C THR A 90 -3.32 -22.67 -17.64
N ARG A 91 -4.01 -22.70 -16.50
CA ARG A 91 -4.59 -23.93 -15.97
C ARG A 91 -5.85 -24.20 -16.78
N SER A 92 -5.67 -24.77 -17.97
CA SER A 92 -6.74 -25.53 -18.61
C SER A 92 -7.03 -26.71 -17.71
N GLN A 93 -8.16 -26.66 -17.02
CA GLN A 93 -8.67 -27.80 -16.28
C GLN A 93 -9.60 -28.58 -17.23
N PRO A 94 -9.48 -29.92 -17.30
CA PRO A 94 -10.29 -30.78 -18.17
C PRO A 94 -11.76 -30.85 -17.72
#